data_AF-A0A1F8R3S9-F1
#
_entry.id   AF-A0A1F8R3S9-F1
#
_cell.length_a   1.000
_cell.length_b   1.000
_cell.length_c   1.000
_cell.angle_alpha   90.00
_cell.angle_beta   90.00
_cell.angle_gamma   90.00
#
_symmetry.space_group_name_H-M   'P 1'
#
loop_
_entity.id
_entity.type
_entity.pdbx_description
1 polymer ?
#
loop_
_entity_poly.entity_id
_entity_poly.type
_entity_poly.pdbx_seq_one_letter_code
_entity_poly.pdbx_strand_id
1 'polypeptide(L)' 'MKLEEVLLLAANREKASYEFYTGLAAAHPAGRVKSLLEEIASQELGHKQKVEIMYAEVAYPQTDGG' A
#
# COMPACT_ATOMS: atom_id res chain seq x y z
N MET A 1 -19.25 8.13 2.16
CA MET A 1 -17.80 8.21 2.39
C MET A 1 -17.26 9.40 1.62
N LYS A 2 -16.43 10.20 2.27
CA LYS A 2 -15.63 11.24 1.63
C LYS A 2 -14.37 10.64 1.01
N LEU A 3 -13.70 11.38 0.11
CA LEU A 3 -12.57 10.86 -0.65
C LEU A 3 -11.39 10.49 0.25
N GLU A 4 -11.12 11.29 1.29
CA GLU A 4 -10.07 11.01 2.28
C GLU A 4 -10.32 9.69 3.03
N GLU A 5 -11.57 9.33 3.31
CA GLU A 5 -11.91 8.06 3.95
C GLU A 5 -11.66 6.87 3.01
N VAL A 6 -11.93 7.05 1.72
CA VAL A 6 -11.67 6.04 0.69
C VAL A 6 -10.17 5.82 0.53
N LEU A 7 -9.38 6.89 0.52
CA LEU A 7 -7.92 6.81 0.42
C LEU A 7 -7.30 6.16 1.66
N LEU A 8 -7.79 6.50 2.86
CA LEU A 8 -7.36 5.85 4.09
C LEU A 8 -7.68 4.34 4.09
N LEU A 9 -8.88 3.96 3.63
CA LEU A 9 -9.25 2.55 3.47
C LEU A 9 -8.35 1.85 2.45
N ALA A 10 -8.04 2.51 1.33
CA ALA A 10 -7.16 1.96 0.30
C ALA A 10 -5.73 1.75 0.83
N ALA A 11 -5.15 2.71 1.55
CA ALA A 11 -3.81 2.54 2.15
C ALA A 11 -3.75 1.37 3.14
N ASN A 12 -4.81 1.16 3.92
CA ASN A 12 -4.93 0.01 4.82
C ASN A 12 -5.05 -1.31 4.04
N ARG A 13 -5.72 -1.32 2.89
CA ARG A 13 -5.79 -2.50 2.01
C ARG A 13 -4.43 -2.83 1.42
N GLU A 14 -3.65 -1.85 0.95
CA GLU A 14 -2.30 -2.11 0.44
C GLU A 14 -1.39 -2.70 1.53
N LYS A 15 -1.52 -2.22 2.76
CA LYS A 15 -0.82 -2.82 3.91
C LYS A 15 -1.24 -4.29 4.13
N ALA A 16 -2.53 -4.59 4.07
CA ALA A 16 -3.03 -5.96 4.22
C ALA A 16 -2.55 -6.87 3.08
N SER A 17 -2.51 -6.37 1.83
CA SER A 17 -1.95 -7.09 0.68
C SER A 17 -0.46 -7.38 0.86
N TYR A 18 0.32 -6.39 1.32
CA TYR A 18 1.73 -6.58 1.65
C TYR A 18 1.93 -7.70 2.68
N GLU A 19 1.18 -7.67 3.79
CA GLU A 19 1.25 -8.68 4.85
C GLU A 19 0.85 -10.06 4.31
N PHE A 20 -0.17 -10.13 3.46
CA PHE A 20 -0.64 -11.36 2.83
C PHE A 20 0.43 -12.00 1.93
N TYR A 21 1.01 -11.23 0.99
CA TYR A 21 2.05 -11.73 0.09
C TYR A 21 3.34 -12.08 0.83
N THR A 22 3.69 -11.31 1.85
CA THR A 22 4.82 -11.63 2.73
C THR A 22 4.59 -12.96 3.47
N GLY A 23 3.38 -13.16 4.01
CA GLY A 23 2.99 -14.42 4.67
C GLY A 23 3.02 -15.62 3.72
N LEU A 24 2.52 -15.46 2.49
CA LEU A 24 2.61 -16.49 1.46
C LEU A 24 4.05 -16.80 1.08
N ALA A 25 4.89 -15.78 0.89
CA ALA A 25 6.31 -15.97 0.58
C ALA A 25 7.04 -16.77 1.67
N ALA A 26 6.71 -16.51 2.94
CA ALA A 26 7.27 -17.22 4.08
C ALA A 26 6.86 -18.71 4.14
N ALA A 27 5.68 -19.06 3.60
CA ALA A 27 5.19 -20.44 3.54
C ALA A 27 5.83 -21.27 2.41
N HIS A 28 6.52 -20.64 1.45
CA HIS A 28 7.15 -21.32 0.32
C HIS A 28 8.66 -21.54 0.53
N PRO A 29 9.23 -22.65 0.04
CA PRO A 29 10.67 -22.84 0.00
C PRO A 29 11.33 -21.82 -0.95
N ALA A 30 12.64 -21.65 -0.81
CA ALA A 30 13.41 -20.79 -1.70
C ALA A 30 13.24 -21.21 -3.17
N GLY A 31 13.02 -20.23 -4.04
CA GLY A 31 12.81 -20.46 -5.46
C GLY A 31 11.95 -19.37 -6.11
N ARG A 32 11.62 -19.58 -7.38
CA ARG A 32 10.94 -18.58 -8.22
C ARG A 32 9.61 -18.11 -7.64
N VAL A 33 8.83 -19.00 -7.02
CA VAL A 33 7.53 -18.64 -6.43
C VAL A 33 7.72 -17.71 -5.23
N LYS A 34 8.65 -18.02 -4.32
CA LYS A 34 8.96 -17.15 -3.19
C LYS A 34 9.43 -15.78 -3.65
N SER A 35 10.37 -15.72 -4.60
CA SER A 35 10.87 -14.45 -5.14
C SER A 35 9.78 -13.62 -5.82
N LEU A 36 8.86 -14.26 -6.55
CA LEU A 36 7.70 -13.56 -7.14
C LEU A 36 6.78 -12.97 -6.07
N LEU A 37 6.48 -13.73 -5.01
CA LEU A 37 5.63 -13.26 -3.91
C LEU A 37 6.27 -12.09 -3.16
N GLU A 38 7.59 -12.14 -2.93
CA GLU A 38 8.37 -11.05 -2.34
C GLU A 38 8.37 -9.79 -3.23
N GLU A 39 8.47 -9.96 -4.55
CA GLU A 39 8.38 -8.85 -5.51
C GLU A 39 7.00 -8.19 -5.46
N ILE A 40 5.92 -8.97 -5.48
CA ILE A 40 4.55 -8.45 -5.38
C ILE A 40 4.37 -7.71 -4.05
N ALA A 41 4.81 -8.30 -2.93
CA ALA A 41 4.74 -7.63 -1.63
C ALA A 41 5.46 -6.25 -1.68
N SER A 42 6.65 -6.19 -2.27
CA SER A 42 7.38 -4.92 -2.42
C SER A 42 6.63 -3.89 -3.26
N GLN A 43 5.85 -4.30 -4.27
CA GLN A 43 5.04 -3.39 -5.08
C GLN A 43 3.92 -2.75 -4.24
N GLU A 44 3.30 -3.52 -3.34
CA GLU A 44 2.23 -3.00 -2.47
C GLU A 44 2.70 -1.91 -1.51
N LEU A 45 3.96 -1.94 -1.06
CA LEU A 45 4.53 -0.83 -0.28
C LEU A 45 4.59 0.46 -1.11
N GLY A 46 4.93 0.35 -2.40
CA GLY A 46 4.92 1.48 -3.34
C GLY A 46 3.51 1.99 -3.63
N HIS A 47 2.52 1.10 -3.75
CA HIS A 47 1.11 1.49 -3.87
C HIS A 47 0.63 2.21 -2.61
N LYS A 48 0.91 1.64 -1.44
CA LYS A 48 0.57 2.22 -0.14
C LYS A 48 1.10 3.65 -0.01
N GLN A 49 2.39 3.86 -0.31
CA GLN A 49 3.01 5.18 -0.23
C GLN A 49 2.30 6.20 -1.14
N LYS A 50 1.98 5.82 -2.38
CA LYS A 50 1.25 6.71 -3.32
C LYS A 50 -0.13 7.08 -2.77
N VAL A 51 -0.85 6.11 -2.20
CA VAL A 51 -2.17 6.36 -1.62
C VAL A 51 -2.09 7.27 -0.39
N GLU A 52 -1.06 7.12 0.46
CA GLU A 52 -0.84 8.00 1.61
C GLU A 52 -0.53 9.44 1.21
N ILE A 53 0.23 9.64 0.13
CA ILE A 53 0.49 10.98 -0.43
C ILE A 53 -0.82 11.62 -0.89
N MET A 54 -1.62 10.90 -1.70
CA MET A 54 -2.93 11.39 -2.15
C MET A 54 -3.87 11.69 -0.97
N TYR A 55 -3.86 10.84 0.07
CA TYR A 55 -4.61 11.08 1.29
C TYR A 55 -4.19 12.39 1.95
N ALA A 56 -2.89 12.64 2.10
CA ALA A 56 -2.38 13.87 2.71
C ALA A 56 -2.80 15.11 1.92
N GLU A 57 -2.73 15.07 0.58
CA GLU A 57 -3.17 16.17 -0.29
C GLU A 57 -4.67 16.45 -0.17
N VAL A 58 -5.51 15.41 -0.08
CA VAL A 58 -6.98 15.55 0.01
C VAL A 58 -7.44 15.93 1.41
N ALA A 59 -6.83 15.37 2.45
CA ALA A 59 -7.21 15.64 3.85
C ALA A 59 -6.65 16.98 4.36
N TYR A 60 -5.50 17.40 3.83
CA TYR A 60 -4.83 18.66 4.15
C TYR A 60 -4.49 19.43 2.88
N PRO A 61 -5.51 19.88 2.12
CA PRO A 61 -5.27 20.66 0.93
C PRO A 61 -4.47 21.90 1.36
N GLN A 62 -3.29 22.07 0.76
CA GLN A 62 -2.49 23.28 0.93
C GLN A 62 -3.38 24.44 0.50
N THR A 63 -3.92 25.18 1.46
CA THR A 63 -4.52 26.48 1.15
C THR A 63 -3.36 27.34 0.69
N ASP A 64 -3.40 27.79 -0.57
CA ASP A 64 -2.44 28.74 -1.12
C ASP A 64 -2.04 29.75 -0.05
N GLY A 65 -0.74 29.83 0.23
CA GLY A 65 -0.19 30.82 1.13
C GLY A 65 -0.69 32.20 0.71
N GLY A 66 -1.32 32.90 1.67
CA GLY A 66 -1.84 34.25 1.47
C GLY A 66 -0.78 35.29 1.14
#